data_AF-A0A936SZN9-F1
#
_entry.id   AF-A0A936SZN9-F1
#
_cell.length_a   1.000
_cell.length_b   1.000
_cell.length_c   1.000
_cell.angle_alpha   90.00
_cell.angle_beta   90.00
_cell.angle_gamma   90.00
#
_symmetry.space_group_name_H-M   'P 1'
#
loop_
_entity.id
_entity.type
_entity.pdbx_description
1 polymer ?
#
loop_
_entity_poly.entity_id
_entity_poly.type
_entity_poly.pdbx_seq_one_letter_code
_entity_poly.pdbx_strand_id
1 'polypeptide(L)'
;MVRRVALVSITLTLALTAGCADPPTQQVQEAEKALKEAQESGAATYSAEEYAKLEGTLAAMRKEVSDQEGKFGLFRDYDKAQQLSASAKAESDRIKAASAQKKEEAKAAALQAQQVAEEAVRATQDLVAKAPVGKDRAAVEAIKNDVEGLKSLLKQVQASIDKEDFPAAQTQAKAIHDMSQAVSTEIQNALAKVGRGKPGRKK
;
A
#
# COMPACT_ATOMS: atom_id res chain seq x y z
N MET A 1 -64.86 48.43 12.25
CA MET A 1 -63.79 47.84 11.43
C MET A 1 -63.15 48.94 10.61
N VAL A 2 -61.84 48.85 10.40
CA VAL A 2 -60.96 49.71 9.58
C VAL A 2 -60.30 50.91 10.28
N ARG A 3 -58.97 50.93 10.08
CA ARG A 3 -57.98 52.02 10.16
C ARG A 3 -57.46 52.44 11.54
N ARG A 4 -56.33 51.84 11.91
CA ARG A 4 -55.22 52.57 12.55
C ARG A 4 -54.05 52.61 11.58
N VAL A 5 -53.90 53.77 10.95
CA VAL A 5 -52.61 54.21 10.39
C VAL A 5 -51.81 54.71 11.59
N ALA A 6 -50.67 54.09 11.86
CA ALA A 6 -49.65 54.64 12.74
C ALA A 6 -48.30 54.40 12.09
N LEU A 7 -47.75 55.48 11.54
CA LEU A 7 -46.34 55.62 11.24
C LEU A 7 -45.53 55.31 12.51
N VAL A 8 -44.59 54.38 12.41
CA VAL A 8 -43.41 54.32 13.28
C VAL A 8 -42.21 54.04 12.38
N SER A 9 -41.46 55.11 12.15
CA SER A 9 -40.07 55.13 11.66
C SER A 9 -39.15 54.41 12.65
N ILE A 10 -37.90 54.10 12.25
CA ILE A 10 -36.77 53.49 13.02
C ILE A 10 -36.77 51.96 12.81
N THR A 11 -35.80 51.31 12.18
CA THR A 11 -34.38 51.60 11.92
C THR A 11 -33.95 50.72 10.75
N LEU A 12 -33.25 51.30 9.78
CA LEU A 12 -32.47 50.54 8.81
C LEU A 12 -31.33 49.87 9.59
N THR A 13 -31.55 48.65 10.05
CA THR A 13 -30.47 47.74 10.46
C THR A 13 -29.65 47.49 9.21
N LEU A 14 -28.61 48.30 9.06
CA LEU A 14 -27.47 48.00 8.23
C LEU A 14 -26.89 46.69 8.80
N ALA A 15 -27.40 45.57 8.31
CA ALA A 15 -26.79 44.27 8.46
C ALA A 15 -25.45 44.36 7.75
N LEU A 16 -24.47 44.91 8.45
CA LEU A 16 -23.06 44.64 8.26
C LEU A 16 -22.92 43.13 8.49
N THR A 17 -23.25 42.34 7.49
CA THR A 17 -22.56 41.07 7.25
C THR A 17 -21.13 41.44 6.85
N ALA A 18 -20.40 42.07 7.78
CA ALA A 18 -18.95 42.01 7.78
C ALA A 18 -18.65 40.52 7.77
N GLY A 19 -17.91 40.06 6.75
CA GLY A 19 -17.53 38.67 6.62
C GLY A 19 -17.02 38.19 7.96
N CYS A 20 -17.65 37.14 8.51
CA CYS A 20 -17.12 36.46 9.68
C CYS A 20 -15.75 35.94 9.26
N ALA A 21 -14.69 36.68 9.55
CA ALA A 21 -13.31 36.26 9.44
C ALA A 21 -12.99 35.27 10.57
N ASP A 22 -13.89 34.31 10.77
CA ASP A 22 -13.71 33.18 11.65
C ASP A 22 -12.88 32.13 10.89
N PRO A 23 -11.90 31.51 11.56
CA PRO A 23 -11.08 30.49 10.93
C PRO A 23 -11.95 29.33 10.41
N PRO A 24 -11.58 28.69 9.27
CA PRO A 24 -12.35 27.60 8.65
C PRO A 24 -12.14 26.27 9.40
N THR A 25 -12.45 26.29 10.68
CA THR A 25 -12.18 25.22 11.65
C THR A 25 -12.84 23.90 11.22
N GLN A 26 -14.08 23.95 10.72
CA GLN A 26 -14.77 22.77 10.24
C GLN A 26 -14.05 22.15 9.04
N GLN A 27 -13.72 22.93 8.01
CA GLN A 27 -13.06 22.43 6.80
C GLN A 27 -11.66 21.87 7.10
N VAL A 28 -10.91 22.53 8.00
CA VAL A 28 -9.61 22.05 8.47
C VAL A 28 -9.75 20.71 9.17
N GLN A 29 -10.71 20.58 10.10
CA GLN A 29 -10.96 19.32 10.82
C GLN A 29 -11.40 18.20 9.88
N GLU A 30 -12.25 18.50 8.90
CA GLU A 30 -12.69 17.52 7.91
C GLU A 30 -11.54 17.05 7.01
N ALA A 31 -10.64 17.96 6.59
CA ALA A 31 -9.45 17.62 5.83
C ALA A 31 -8.47 16.76 6.64
N GLU A 32 -8.23 17.11 7.91
CA GLU A 32 -7.38 16.31 8.81
C GLU A 32 -7.97 14.92 9.11
N LYS A 33 -9.29 14.84 9.25
CA LYS A 33 -9.99 13.56 9.39
C LYS A 33 -9.83 12.72 8.12
N ALA A 34 -10.03 13.32 6.95
CA ALA A 34 -9.88 12.61 5.68
C ALA A 34 -8.45 12.10 5.47
N LEU A 35 -7.42 12.86 5.89
CA LEU A 35 -6.04 12.39 5.87
C LEU A 35 -5.85 11.14 6.75
N LYS A 36 -6.39 11.14 7.98
CA LYS A 36 -6.30 9.98 8.88
C LYS A 36 -6.96 8.75 8.25
N GLU A 37 -8.13 8.92 7.65
CA GLU A 37 -8.81 7.83 6.93
C GLU A 37 -8.00 7.34 5.71
N ALA A 38 -7.32 8.24 4.99
CA ALA A 38 -6.41 7.87 3.90
C ALA A 38 -5.18 7.11 4.45
N GLN A 39 -4.60 7.55 5.57
CA GLN A 39 -3.49 6.87 6.23
C GLN A 39 -3.87 5.46 6.68
N GLU A 40 -5.03 5.31 7.32
CA GLU A 40 -5.57 4.01 7.76
C GLU A 40 -5.86 3.06 6.59
N SER A 41 -6.14 3.60 5.39
CA SER A 41 -6.27 2.79 4.16
C SER A 41 -4.93 2.26 3.61
N GLY A 42 -3.81 2.62 4.23
CA GLY A 42 -2.47 2.23 3.78
C GLY A 42 -1.90 3.16 2.70
N ALA A 43 -2.36 4.41 2.61
CA ALA A 43 -1.91 5.35 1.59
C ALA A 43 -0.40 5.57 1.56
N ALA A 44 0.27 5.53 2.72
CA ALA A 44 1.73 5.63 2.79
C ALA A 44 2.45 4.48 2.07
N THR A 45 1.82 3.30 1.99
CA THR A 45 2.39 2.11 1.34
C THR A 45 1.99 2.04 -0.14
N TYR A 46 0.71 2.29 -0.44
CA TYR A 46 0.16 2.06 -1.78
C TYR A 46 0.14 3.31 -2.67
N SER A 47 0.18 4.51 -2.09
CA SER A 47 0.14 5.80 -2.81
C SER A 47 1.11 6.80 -2.19
N ALA A 48 2.36 6.38 -1.96
CA ALA A 48 3.35 7.14 -1.20
C ALA A 48 3.63 8.53 -1.79
N GLU A 49 3.72 8.64 -3.12
CA GLU A 49 4.00 9.93 -3.77
C GLU A 49 2.83 10.91 -3.61
N GLU A 50 1.60 10.45 -3.83
CA GLU A 50 0.41 11.26 -3.67
C GLU A 50 0.17 11.62 -2.21
N TYR A 51 0.43 10.69 -1.29
CA TYR A 51 0.34 10.92 0.15
C TYR A 51 1.35 11.99 0.61
N ALA A 52 2.60 11.94 0.15
CA ALA A 52 3.61 12.96 0.47
C ALA A 52 3.21 14.36 -0.06
N LYS A 53 2.60 14.43 -1.24
CA LYS A 53 2.06 15.70 -1.78
C LYS A 53 0.93 16.23 -0.90
N LEU A 54 0.00 15.38 -0.48
CA LEU A 54 -1.10 15.72 0.42
C LEU A 54 -0.60 16.24 1.78
N GLU A 55 0.43 15.63 2.35
CA GLU A 55 1.06 16.12 3.59
C GLU A 55 1.60 17.55 3.41
N GLY A 56 2.20 17.84 2.24
CA GLY A 56 2.62 19.19 1.87
C GLY A 56 1.44 20.18 1.80
N THR A 57 0.33 19.78 1.16
CA THR A 57 -0.90 20.60 1.09
C THR A 57 -1.46 20.91 2.49
N LEU A 58 -1.47 19.93 3.41
CA LEU A 58 -1.92 20.15 4.79
C LEU A 58 -0.98 21.03 5.61
N ALA A 59 0.33 20.90 5.42
CA ALA A 59 1.29 21.80 6.04
C ALA A 59 1.09 23.25 5.56
N ALA A 60 0.86 23.45 4.26
CA ALA A 60 0.55 24.75 3.69
C ALA A 60 -0.78 25.32 4.22
N MET A 61 -1.81 24.48 4.36
CA MET A 61 -3.10 24.84 4.96
C MET A 61 -2.94 25.31 6.40
N ARG A 62 -2.27 24.53 7.25
CA ARG A 62 -2.03 24.87 8.67
C ARG A 62 -1.22 26.15 8.80
N LYS A 63 -0.20 26.32 7.94
CA LYS A 63 0.60 27.55 7.89
C LYS A 63 -0.26 28.75 7.53
N GLU A 64 -1.11 28.65 6.51
CA GLU A 64 -1.99 29.74 6.11
C GLU A 64 -2.95 30.12 7.24
N VAL A 65 -3.58 29.15 7.90
CA VAL A 65 -4.45 29.41 9.06
C VAL A 65 -3.69 30.18 10.14
N SER A 66 -2.49 29.71 10.52
CA SER A 66 -1.67 30.37 11.54
C SER A 66 -1.21 31.77 11.13
N ASP A 67 -0.79 31.96 9.87
CA ASP A 67 -0.38 33.26 9.34
C ASP A 67 -1.55 34.27 9.36
N GLN A 68 -2.78 33.82 9.12
CA GLN A 68 -3.99 34.66 9.19
C GLN A 68 -4.42 34.94 10.63
N GLU A 69 -4.32 33.97 11.53
CA GLU A 69 -4.60 34.16 12.96
C GLU A 69 -3.68 35.23 13.58
N GLY A 70 -2.42 35.30 13.13
CA GLY A 70 -1.45 36.31 13.55
C GLY A 70 -1.74 37.74 13.07
N LYS A 71 -2.63 37.92 12.08
CA LYS A 71 -3.04 39.25 11.59
C LYS A 71 -4.13 39.87 12.46
N PHE A 72 -4.16 41.20 12.48
CA PHE A 72 -5.28 41.96 13.04
C PHE A 72 -6.58 41.55 12.34
N GLY A 73 -7.67 41.39 13.10
CA GLY A 73 -8.94 40.81 12.61
C GLY A 73 -9.50 41.43 11.33
N LEU A 74 -9.28 42.74 11.11
CA LEU A 74 -9.71 43.47 9.91
C LEU A 74 -8.90 43.15 8.64
N PHE A 75 -7.73 42.50 8.77
CA PHE A 75 -6.82 42.14 7.68
C PHE A 75 -6.73 40.63 7.44
N ARG A 76 -7.57 39.84 8.13
CA ARG A 76 -7.61 38.39 7.97
C ARG A 76 -8.39 38.01 6.72
N ASP A 77 -7.86 37.05 5.98
CA ASP A 77 -8.49 36.45 4.80
C ASP A 77 -8.24 34.94 4.84
N TYR A 78 -9.29 34.17 5.09
CA TYR A 78 -9.22 32.71 5.18
C TYR A 78 -9.61 32.00 3.87
N ASP A 79 -9.85 32.71 2.76
CA ASP A 79 -10.28 32.09 1.51
C ASP A 79 -9.25 31.09 1.00
N LYS A 80 -7.96 31.43 1.12
CA LYS A 80 -6.88 30.51 0.76
C LYS A 80 -6.83 29.30 1.69
N ALA A 81 -7.06 29.48 2.99
CA ALA A 81 -7.13 28.36 3.94
C ALA A 81 -8.32 27.45 3.61
N GLN A 82 -9.49 28.01 3.28
CA GLN A 82 -10.67 27.24 2.84
C GLN A 82 -10.41 26.45 1.56
N GLN A 83 -9.77 27.07 0.55
CA GLN A 83 -9.40 26.40 -0.69
C GLN A 83 -8.42 25.24 -0.43
N LEU A 84 -7.40 25.47 0.40
CA LEU A 84 -6.44 24.43 0.78
C LEU A 84 -7.10 23.29 1.56
N SER A 85 -8.03 23.59 2.47
CA SER A 85 -8.80 22.56 3.19
C SER A 85 -9.68 21.73 2.25
N ALA A 86 -10.37 22.37 1.31
CA ALA A 86 -11.20 21.67 0.33
C ALA A 86 -10.34 20.79 -0.60
N SER A 87 -9.19 21.28 -1.05
CA SER A 87 -8.24 20.51 -1.87
C SER A 87 -7.70 19.31 -1.09
N ALA A 88 -7.22 19.54 0.14
CA ALA A 88 -6.67 18.49 1.00
C ALA A 88 -7.72 17.41 1.28
N LYS A 89 -8.98 17.78 1.52
CA LYS A 89 -10.07 16.82 1.68
C LYS A 89 -10.30 15.99 0.41
N ALA A 90 -10.45 16.64 -0.75
CA ALA A 90 -10.70 15.95 -2.01
C ALA A 90 -9.54 15.02 -2.41
N GLU A 91 -8.29 15.47 -2.21
CA GLU A 91 -7.08 14.68 -2.42
C GLU A 91 -7.03 13.49 -1.46
N SER A 92 -7.36 13.68 -0.17
CA SER A 92 -7.44 12.59 0.81
C SER A 92 -8.46 11.53 0.41
N ASP A 93 -9.66 11.94 0.03
CA ASP A 93 -10.73 11.03 -0.40
C ASP A 93 -10.32 10.26 -1.66
N ARG A 94 -9.64 10.92 -2.62
CA ARG A 94 -9.09 10.28 -3.81
C ARG A 94 -7.97 9.29 -3.49
N ILE A 95 -7.02 9.68 -2.63
CA ILE A 95 -5.90 8.83 -2.22
C ILE A 95 -6.39 7.61 -1.46
N LYS A 96 -7.40 7.76 -0.59
CA LYS A 96 -8.06 6.66 0.11
C LYS A 96 -8.64 5.64 -0.88
N ALA A 97 -9.41 6.11 -1.87
CA ALA A 97 -9.98 5.24 -2.89
C ALA A 97 -8.91 4.53 -3.74
N ALA A 98 -7.90 5.28 -4.19
CA ALA A 98 -6.78 4.73 -4.96
C ALA A 98 -5.96 3.71 -4.15
N SER A 99 -5.76 3.95 -2.86
CA SER A 99 -5.00 3.06 -1.98
C SER A 99 -5.77 1.77 -1.69
N ALA A 100 -7.08 1.85 -1.51
CA ALA A 100 -7.93 0.66 -1.40
C ALA A 100 -7.89 -0.19 -2.68
N GLN A 101 -7.98 0.44 -3.86
CA GLN A 101 -7.86 -0.27 -5.13
C GLN A 101 -6.49 -0.94 -5.27
N LYS A 102 -5.40 -0.19 -5.07
CA LYS A 102 -4.04 -0.72 -5.17
C LYS A 102 -3.76 -1.82 -4.14
N LYS A 103 -4.39 -1.76 -2.96
CA LYS A 103 -4.30 -2.82 -1.94
C LYS A 103 -4.95 -4.11 -2.42
N GLU A 104 -6.12 -4.04 -3.05
CA GLU A 104 -6.76 -5.22 -3.65
C GLU A 104 -5.95 -5.79 -4.82
N GLU A 105 -5.38 -4.93 -5.67
CA GLU A 105 -4.47 -5.34 -6.74
C GLU A 105 -3.20 -6.02 -6.17
N ALA A 106 -2.61 -5.46 -5.11
CA ALA A 106 -1.46 -6.03 -4.41
C ALA A 106 -1.80 -7.38 -3.77
N LYS A 107 -2.99 -7.52 -3.19
CA LYS A 107 -3.49 -8.80 -2.65
C LYS A 107 -3.60 -9.86 -3.75
N ALA A 108 -4.22 -9.52 -4.87
CA ALA A 108 -4.32 -10.43 -6.01
C ALA A 108 -2.93 -10.83 -6.53
N ALA A 109 -2.00 -9.88 -6.64
CA ALA A 109 -0.64 -10.14 -7.07
C ALA A 109 0.16 -10.97 -6.06
N ALA A 110 -0.06 -10.79 -4.75
CA ALA A 110 0.56 -11.60 -3.71
C ALA A 110 0.07 -13.06 -3.74
N LEU A 111 -1.25 -13.27 -3.89
CA LEU A 111 -1.83 -14.62 -4.04
C LEU A 111 -1.31 -15.32 -5.30
N GLN A 112 -1.24 -14.60 -6.42
CA GLN A 112 -0.65 -15.13 -7.65
C GLN A 112 0.83 -15.49 -7.46
N ALA A 113 1.62 -14.62 -6.82
CA ALA A 113 3.03 -14.88 -6.55
C ALA A 113 3.22 -16.08 -5.64
N GLN A 114 2.38 -16.23 -4.60
CA GLN A 114 2.37 -17.40 -3.73
C GLN A 114 2.12 -18.68 -4.53
N GLN A 115 1.08 -18.70 -5.37
CA GLN A 115 0.77 -19.88 -6.20
C GLN A 115 1.94 -20.26 -7.11
N VAL A 116 2.56 -19.28 -7.77
CA VAL A 116 3.73 -19.50 -8.63
C VAL A 116 4.91 -20.07 -7.83
N ALA A 117 5.13 -19.59 -6.60
CA ALA A 117 6.17 -20.11 -5.72
C ALA A 117 5.86 -21.54 -5.26
N GLU A 118 4.61 -21.86 -4.91
CA GLU A 118 4.16 -23.22 -4.55
C GLU A 118 4.36 -24.22 -5.70
N GLU A 119 4.00 -23.82 -6.92
CA GLU A 119 4.21 -24.62 -8.13
C GLU A 119 5.71 -24.87 -8.38
N ALA A 120 6.56 -23.87 -8.20
CA ALA A 120 8.01 -24.00 -8.37
C ALA A 120 8.64 -24.93 -7.32
N VAL A 121 8.22 -24.82 -6.06
CA VAL A 121 8.68 -25.72 -4.98
C VAL A 121 8.22 -27.16 -5.26
N ARG A 122 6.97 -27.35 -5.70
CA ARG A 122 6.45 -28.67 -6.07
C ARG A 122 7.21 -29.29 -7.24
N ALA A 123 7.47 -28.51 -8.30
CA ALA A 123 8.24 -28.97 -9.44
C ALA A 123 9.67 -29.37 -9.03
N THR A 124 10.30 -28.60 -8.15
CA THR A 124 11.61 -28.92 -7.59
C THR A 124 11.57 -30.22 -6.79
N GLN A 125 10.56 -30.41 -5.94
CA GLN A 125 10.36 -31.65 -5.18
C GLN A 125 10.21 -32.87 -6.10
N ASP A 126 9.47 -32.75 -7.20
CA ASP A 126 9.30 -33.83 -8.18
C ASP A 126 10.60 -34.17 -8.92
N LEU A 127 11.48 -33.17 -9.17
CA LEU A 127 12.81 -33.40 -9.73
C LEU A 127 13.73 -34.14 -8.76
N VAL A 128 13.69 -33.76 -7.47
CA VAL A 128 14.45 -34.44 -6.41
C VAL A 128 14.02 -35.90 -6.28
N ALA A 129 12.72 -36.19 -6.37
CA ALA A 129 12.20 -37.56 -6.32
C ALA A 129 12.69 -38.43 -7.49
N LYS A 130 13.00 -37.83 -8.64
CA LYS A 130 13.55 -38.51 -9.83
C LYS A 130 15.08 -38.62 -9.80
N ALA A 131 15.76 -37.97 -8.86
CA ALA A 131 17.21 -37.97 -8.78
C ALA A 131 17.77 -39.35 -8.34
N PRO A 132 18.76 -39.92 -9.04
CA PRO A 132 19.34 -41.21 -8.69
C PRO A 132 20.17 -41.09 -7.40
N VAL A 133 19.78 -41.84 -6.37
CA VAL A 133 20.36 -41.81 -5.02
C VAL A 133 21.68 -42.59 -4.87
N GLY A 134 22.41 -42.82 -5.96
CA GLY A 134 23.62 -43.65 -5.99
C GLY A 134 24.81 -43.01 -5.26
N LYS A 135 25.86 -42.63 -6.00
CA LYS A 135 27.02 -41.92 -5.40
C LYS A 135 26.66 -40.51 -4.88
N ASP A 136 25.57 -39.94 -5.38
CA ASP A 136 25.15 -38.57 -5.09
C ASP A 136 24.15 -38.48 -3.92
N ARG A 137 24.01 -39.54 -3.11
CA ARG A 137 23.05 -39.60 -1.99
C ARG A 137 23.15 -38.39 -1.05
N ALA A 138 24.36 -37.96 -0.71
CA ALA A 138 24.57 -36.80 0.16
C ALA A 138 24.06 -35.49 -0.46
N ALA A 139 24.27 -35.29 -1.77
CA ALA A 139 23.77 -34.13 -2.48
C ALA A 139 22.24 -34.14 -2.59
N VAL A 140 21.64 -35.30 -2.87
CA VAL A 140 20.17 -35.44 -2.92
C VAL A 140 19.53 -35.16 -1.56
N GLU A 141 20.12 -35.63 -0.45
CA GLU A 141 19.60 -35.33 0.89
C GLU A 141 19.77 -33.85 1.29
N ALA A 142 20.86 -33.19 0.89
CA ALA A 142 21.02 -31.75 1.08
C ALA A 142 19.91 -30.97 0.35
N ILE A 143 19.66 -31.30 -0.92
CA ILE A 143 18.61 -30.65 -1.72
C ILE A 143 17.21 -30.91 -1.14
N LYS A 144 16.93 -32.10 -0.59
CA LYS A 144 15.67 -32.36 0.12
C LYS A 144 15.49 -31.42 1.31
N ASN A 145 16.53 -31.20 2.10
CA ASN A 145 16.49 -30.26 3.22
C ASN A 145 16.24 -28.83 2.73
N ASP A 146 16.85 -28.44 1.61
CA ASP A 146 16.61 -27.13 1.00
C ASP A 146 15.14 -26.97 0.56
N VAL A 147 14.55 -28.00 -0.05
CA VAL A 147 13.11 -28.02 -0.42
C VAL A 147 12.20 -27.90 0.82
N GLU A 148 12.53 -28.57 1.92
CA GLU A 148 11.80 -28.38 3.19
C GLU A 148 11.97 -26.97 3.75
N GLY A 149 13.15 -26.36 3.59
CA GLY A 149 13.39 -24.95 3.88
C GLY A 149 12.49 -24.02 3.04
N LEU A 150 12.37 -24.28 1.74
CA LEU A 150 11.50 -23.53 0.84
C LEU A 150 10.02 -23.65 1.23
N LYS A 151 9.56 -24.83 1.66
CA LYS A 151 8.20 -25.01 2.21
C LYS A 151 7.98 -24.21 3.49
N SER A 152 9.00 -24.08 4.34
CA SER A 152 8.94 -23.22 5.52
C SER A 152 8.81 -21.75 5.13
N LEU A 153 9.55 -21.30 4.11
CA LEU A 153 9.43 -19.94 3.56
C LEU A 153 8.05 -19.67 2.94
N LEU A 154 7.42 -20.65 2.29
CA LEU A 154 6.04 -20.50 1.80
C LEU A 154 5.04 -20.22 2.93
N LYS A 155 5.24 -20.77 4.13
CA LYS A 155 4.43 -20.42 5.30
C LYS A 155 4.64 -18.96 5.73
N GLN A 156 5.84 -18.40 5.53
CA GLN A 156 6.10 -16.99 5.81
C GLN A 156 5.38 -16.09 4.80
N VAL A 157 5.32 -16.48 3.52
CA VAL A 157 4.52 -15.79 2.50
C VAL A 157 3.05 -15.74 2.94
N GLN A 158 2.48 -16.87 3.35
CA GLN A 158 1.10 -16.91 3.87
C GLN A 158 0.93 -16.00 5.09
N ALA A 159 1.87 -16.03 6.03
CA ALA A 159 1.81 -15.15 7.20
C ALA A 159 1.89 -13.65 6.85
N SER A 160 2.62 -13.27 5.80
CA SER A 160 2.63 -11.90 5.28
C SER A 160 1.30 -11.53 4.62
N ILE A 161 0.67 -12.45 3.87
CA ILE A 161 -0.66 -12.25 3.29
C ILE A 161 -1.73 -12.08 4.38
N ASP A 162 -1.68 -12.91 5.43
CA ASP A 162 -2.62 -12.85 6.56
C ASP A 162 -2.48 -11.54 7.36
N LYS A 163 -1.28 -10.95 7.35
CA LYS A 163 -1.00 -9.63 7.93
C LYS A 163 -1.28 -8.46 6.97
N GLU A 164 -1.79 -8.76 5.78
CA GLU A 164 -2.00 -7.80 4.69
C GLU A 164 -0.73 -7.03 4.24
N ASP A 165 0.44 -7.61 4.53
CA ASP A 165 1.74 -7.14 4.04
C ASP A 165 2.02 -7.78 2.67
N PHE A 166 1.22 -7.38 1.69
CA PHE A 166 1.30 -7.89 0.32
C PHE A 166 2.65 -7.61 -0.36
N PRO A 167 3.31 -6.44 -0.19
CA PRO A 167 4.64 -6.22 -0.75
C PRO A 167 5.70 -7.18 -0.21
N ALA A 168 5.69 -7.47 1.10
CA ALA A 168 6.59 -8.47 1.68
C ALA A 168 6.27 -9.88 1.15
N ALA A 169 4.99 -10.24 1.06
CA ALA A 169 4.56 -11.54 0.52
C ALA A 169 5.04 -11.73 -0.92
N GLN A 170 4.87 -10.73 -1.79
CA GLN A 170 5.35 -10.78 -3.18
C GLN A 170 6.87 -10.94 -3.25
N THR A 171 7.61 -10.20 -2.43
CA THR A 171 9.08 -10.27 -2.39
C THR A 171 9.56 -11.65 -1.94
N GLN A 172 8.97 -12.18 -0.88
CA GLN A 172 9.28 -13.51 -0.36
C GLN A 172 8.91 -14.61 -1.36
N ALA A 173 7.72 -14.55 -1.97
CA ALA A 173 7.27 -15.50 -2.98
C ALA A 173 8.19 -15.51 -4.21
N LYS A 174 8.59 -14.32 -4.68
CA LYS A 174 9.58 -14.20 -5.77
C LYS A 174 10.92 -14.83 -5.40
N ALA A 175 11.42 -14.57 -4.19
CA ALA A 175 12.67 -15.17 -3.73
C ALA A 175 12.58 -16.71 -3.69
N ILE A 176 11.47 -17.27 -3.20
CA ILE A 176 11.23 -18.72 -3.18
C ILE A 176 11.19 -19.29 -4.60
N HIS A 177 10.50 -18.62 -5.53
CA HIS A 177 10.48 -19.03 -6.93
C HIS A 177 11.89 -19.07 -7.52
N ASP A 178 12.67 -17.99 -7.34
CA ASP A 178 14.01 -17.87 -7.90
C ASP A 178 14.97 -18.92 -7.28
N MET A 179 14.87 -19.18 -5.97
CA MET A 179 15.59 -20.26 -5.30
C MET A 179 15.18 -21.64 -5.82
N SER A 180 13.89 -21.89 -6.02
CA SER A 180 13.37 -23.15 -6.56
C SER A 180 13.86 -23.40 -7.99
N GLN A 181 13.92 -22.37 -8.82
CA GLN A 181 14.48 -22.46 -10.17
C GLN A 181 15.97 -22.75 -10.17
N ALA A 182 16.74 -22.12 -9.28
CA ALA A 182 18.17 -22.39 -9.14
C ALA A 182 18.40 -23.86 -8.76
N VAL A 183 17.71 -24.36 -7.72
CA VAL A 183 17.79 -25.75 -7.28
C VAL A 183 17.36 -26.72 -8.38
N SER A 184 16.25 -26.44 -9.07
CA SER A 184 15.76 -27.24 -10.20
C SER A 184 16.81 -27.35 -11.32
N THR A 185 17.49 -26.25 -11.64
CA THR A 185 18.55 -26.20 -12.66
C THR A 185 19.76 -27.03 -12.24
N GLU A 186 20.16 -26.95 -10.97
CA GLU A 186 21.26 -27.75 -10.44
C GLU A 186 20.96 -29.26 -10.50
N ILE A 187 19.75 -29.68 -10.11
CA ILE A 187 19.32 -31.07 -10.19
C ILE A 187 19.34 -31.56 -11.64
N GLN A 188 18.80 -30.78 -12.59
CA GLN A 188 18.79 -31.15 -14.00
C GLN A 188 20.21 -31.29 -14.57
N ASN A 189 21.11 -30.37 -14.21
CA ASN A 189 22.51 -30.43 -14.61
C ASN A 189 23.23 -31.67 -14.02
N ALA A 190 22.94 -32.02 -12.77
CA ALA A 190 23.46 -33.23 -12.14
C ALA A 190 22.93 -34.50 -12.83
N LEU A 191 21.63 -34.56 -13.12
CA LEU A 191 20.98 -35.65 -13.85
C LEU A 191 21.59 -35.86 -15.25
N ALA A 192 21.83 -34.77 -15.99
CA ALA A 192 22.43 -34.84 -17.33
C ALA A 192 23.86 -35.41 -17.30
N LYS A 193 24.65 -35.10 -16.26
CA LYS A 193 26.01 -35.65 -16.07
C LYS A 193 25.98 -37.15 -15.78
N VAL A 194 25.02 -37.62 -14.97
CA VAL A 194 24.83 -39.05 -14.68
C VAL A 194 24.37 -39.82 -15.92
N GLY A 195 23.47 -39.26 -16.73
CA GLY A 195 22.98 -39.86 -17.98
C GLY A 195 24.05 -40.02 -19.07
N ARG A 196 25.07 -39.14 -19.12
CA ARG A 196 26.21 -39.22 -20.05
C ARG A 196 27.31 -40.19 -19.59
N GLY A 197 27.30 -40.63 -18.34
CA GLY A 197 28.36 -41.45 -17.72
C GLY A 197 28.29 -42.97 -17.96
N LYS A 198 27.46 -43.46 -18.89
CA LYS A 198 27.35 -44.90 -19.19
C LYS A 198 27.94 -45.28 -20.57
N PRO A 199 29.26 -45.15 -20.82
CA PRO A 199 29.90 -45.95 -21.86
C PRO A 199 29.95 -47.40 -21.34
N GLY A 200 29.38 -48.32 -22.13
CA GLY A 200 29.24 -49.72 -21.78
C GLY A 200 30.54 -50.35 -21.28
N ARG A 201 30.51 -50.86 -20.06
CA ARG A 201 31.53 -51.78 -19.57
C ARG A 201 31.19 -53.16 -20.13
N LYS A 202 31.52 -53.39 -21.41
CA LYS A 202 31.66 -54.74 -21.97
C LYS A 202 33.02 -55.27 -21.56
N LYS A 203 33.04 -56.31 -20.73
CA LYS A 203 34.04 -57.38 -20.77
C LYS A 203 33.32 -58.67 -20.44
#